data_AF-A0A9E5TJ77-F1
#
_entry.id   AF-A0A9E5TJ77-F1
#
_cell.length_a   1.000
_cell.length_b   1.000
_cell.length_c   1.000
_cell.angle_alpha   90.00
_cell.angle_beta   90.00
_cell.angle_gamma   90.00
#
_symmetry.space_group_name_H-M   'P 1'
#
loop_
_entity.id
_entity.type
_entity.pdbx_description
1 polymer ?
#
loop_
_entity_poly.entity_id
_entity_poly.type
_entity_poly.pdbx_seq_one_letter_code
_entity_poly.pdbx_strand_id
1 'polypeptide(L)'
;QGTHGNVVAVRLTFDLDGDNGPTNQARVWFDDVSIRTWGDDGETSRLDHKWVFPNLASGGTVYRLKLQAYHSSNLEGDDFDVYYSLDDQVYHRVVTVTNTLDEDTYYAYILPSSVGGNSVYIKVLDLSWTNGTTELDTLHVDHLVIERITIITPSSFSYNLGDNVYSIAVGDIDGDGDIDIAAGLESNEVAILRNGGTGTSWSRNDIASSGDVLSVGLGDFDGDGDTDVAAGTGNEVLYVYINSNGAGTSWSSITLEQDIGDVLTLATGDVNGDGWVDIVIGTDEGNVYYYENGGSSGWERIEIDSLSRRGGSGRDINELALGDVDRGILP
;
A
#
# COMPACT_ATOMS: atom_id res chain seq x y z
N GLN A 1 40.66 -26.41 25.16
CA GLN A 1 41.83 -27.29 24.94
C GLN A 1 41.75 -28.46 25.90
N GLY A 2 41.83 -29.70 25.40
CA GLY A 2 42.09 -30.90 26.23
C GLY A 2 40.96 -31.94 26.31
N THR A 3 40.97 -32.87 25.34
CA THR A 3 40.64 -34.32 25.34
C THR A 3 39.37 -34.85 26.02
N HIS A 4 38.53 -35.47 25.17
CA HIS A 4 37.42 -36.39 25.41
C HIS A 4 36.13 -35.80 26.00
N GLY A 5 35.07 -35.81 25.18
CA GLY A 5 33.68 -35.91 25.64
C GLY A 5 33.03 -34.65 26.23
N ASN A 6 33.59 -33.46 26.02
CA ASN A 6 33.03 -32.24 26.59
C ASN A 6 32.48 -31.33 25.50
N VAL A 7 31.15 -31.31 25.37
CA VAL A 7 30.39 -30.24 24.72
C VAL A 7 30.86 -28.92 25.35
N VAL A 8 31.52 -28.06 24.59
CA VAL A 8 31.76 -26.68 25.01
C VAL A 8 30.47 -25.92 24.77
N ALA A 9 29.54 -26.00 25.72
CA ALA A 9 28.36 -25.15 25.73
C ALA A 9 28.80 -23.73 26.13
N VAL A 10 29.02 -22.86 25.14
CA VAL A 10 29.18 -21.44 25.40
C VAL A 10 27.78 -20.87 25.64
N ARG A 11 27.37 -20.77 26.91
CA ARG A 11 26.15 -20.05 27.30
C ARG A 11 26.46 -18.56 27.30
N LEU A 12 26.28 -17.90 26.17
CA LEU A 12 26.23 -16.44 26.13
C LEU A 12 24.88 -16.01 26.72
N THR A 13 24.91 -15.38 27.88
CA THR A 13 23.71 -14.80 28.53
C THR A 13 23.79 -13.31 28.31
N PHE A 14 22.95 -12.78 27.45
CA PHE A 14 22.86 -11.34 27.20
C PHE A 14 21.73 -10.75 28.03
N ASP A 15 22.02 -9.63 28.69
CA ASP A 15 21.03 -8.83 29.40
C ASP A 15 20.16 -8.11 28.37
N LEU A 16 18.85 -8.26 28.48
CA LEU A 16 17.89 -7.55 27.65
C LEU A 16 17.54 -6.26 28.38
N ASP A 17 18.39 -5.23 28.27
CA ASP A 17 17.97 -3.90 28.65
C ASP A 17 16.94 -3.41 27.62
N GLY A 18 15.68 -3.69 27.93
CA GLY A 18 14.55 -3.25 27.12
C GLY A 18 14.56 -1.74 26.97
N ASP A 19 14.97 -1.28 25.80
CA ASP A 19 14.70 0.09 25.38
C ASP A 19 13.17 0.21 25.27
N ASN A 20 12.58 0.93 26.23
CA ASN A 20 11.14 1.18 26.34
C ASN A 20 10.67 2.21 25.27
N GLY A 21 11.07 2.01 24.01
CA GLY A 21 10.45 2.64 22.86
C GLY A 21 9.05 2.04 22.62
N PRO A 22 8.14 2.74 21.93
CA PRO A 22 6.72 2.38 21.80
C PRO A 22 6.46 1.14 20.92
N THR A 23 7.45 0.30 20.64
CA THR A 23 7.30 -0.87 19.79
C THR A 23 7.30 -2.14 20.64
N ASN A 24 6.15 -2.83 20.69
CA ASN A 24 5.95 -4.17 21.26
C ASN A 24 6.79 -5.25 20.52
N GLN A 25 8.10 -5.10 20.44
CA GLN A 25 9.03 -5.98 19.75
C GLN A 25 9.98 -6.61 20.77
N ALA A 26 10.03 -7.94 20.82
CA ALA A 26 11.09 -8.64 21.52
C ALA A 26 12.34 -8.60 20.63
N ARG A 27 13.18 -7.57 20.82
CA ARG A 27 14.45 -7.45 20.11
C ARG A 27 15.54 -8.07 20.98
N VAL A 28 16.29 -9.00 20.41
CA VAL A 28 17.58 -9.40 20.94
C VAL A 28 18.59 -8.96 19.89
N TRP A 29 19.38 -7.94 20.20
CA TRP A 29 20.51 -7.55 19.36
C TRP A 29 21.75 -8.24 19.86
N PHE A 30 22.43 -8.94 18.98
CA PHE A 30 23.80 -9.37 19.16
C PHE A 30 24.48 -9.11 17.83
N ASP A 31 25.60 -8.41 17.87
CA ASP A 31 26.44 -8.16 16.71
C ASP A 31 27.57 -9.20 16.75
N ASP A 32 27.86 -9.84 15.62
CA ASP A 32 28.95 -10.79 15.42
C ASP A 32 28.97 -12.03 16.35
N VAL A 33 27.97 -12.92 16.25
CA VAL A 33 28.09 -14.28 16.84
C VAL A 33 28.60 -15.27 15.79
N SER A 34 29.89 -15.61 15.88
CA SER A 34 30.47 -16.71 15.08
C SER A 34 30.39 -18.02 15.82
N ILE A 35 29.79 -19.03 15.19
CA ILE A 35 29.73 -20.37 15.77
C ILE A 35 30.55 -21.36 14.94
N ARG A 36 31.42 -22.13 15.61
CA ARG A 36 32.37 -23.06 14.99
C ARG A 36 32.05 -24.49 15.40
N THR A 37 32.01 -25.39 14.42
CA THR A 37 31.74 -26.82 14.61
C THR A 37 32.96 -27.64 14.17
N TRP A 38 33.17 -28.82 14.75
CA TRP A 38 34.16 -29.81 14.28
C TRP A 38 33.58 -31.21 14.54
N GLY A 39 33.67 -32.11 13.56
CA GLY A 39 33.28 -33.52 13.68
C GLY A 39 34.49 -34.44 13.57
N ASP A 40 34.79 -35.22 14.60
CA ASP A 40 35.98 -36.11 14.64
C ASP A 40 35.62 -37.61 14.77
N ASP A 41 34.33 -37.97 14.86
CA ASP A 41 33.91 -39.33 15.26
C ASP A 41 32.81 -39.96 14.40
N GLY A 42 32.48 -39.40 13.25
CA GLY A 42 31.46 -39.96 12.36
C GLY A 42 30.02 -39.81 12.87
N GLU A 43 29.81 -39.10 13.98
CA GLU A 43 28.54 -38.48 14.31
C GLU A 43 28.58 -37.00 13.91
N THR A 44 27.42 -36.46 13.52
CA THR A 44 27.22 -35.07 13.09
C THR A 44 28.05 -34.05 13.90
N SER A 45 28.65 -33.06 13.24
CA SER A 45 29.14 -31.82 13.87
C SER A 45 27.97 -31.07 14.51
N ARG A 46 27.46 -31.58 15.62
CA ARG A 46 26.23 -31.06 16.23
C ARG A 46 26.55 -29.89 17.13
N LEU A 47 26.59 -28.71 16.54
CA LEU A 47 26.50 -27.48 17.28
C LEU A 47 25.03 -27.14 17.52
N ASP A 48 24.56 -27.42 18.72
CA ASP A 48 23.22 -27.04 19.16
C ASP A 48 23.31 -25.65 19.83
N HIS A 49 23.37 -24.59 19.02
CA HIS A 49 23.21 -23.22 19.52
C HIS A 49 21.73 -22.86 19.53
N LYS A 50 21.27 -22.31 20.66
CA LYS A 50 19.87 -22.09 20.93
C LYS A 50 19.61 -20.68 21.44
N TRP A 51 18.79 -19.93 20.71
CA TRP A 51 18.25 -18.65 21.15
C TRP A 51 16.85 -18.84 21.73
N VAL A 52 16.48 -18.04 22.73
CA VAL A 52 15.16 -18.08 23.37
C VAL A 52 14.55 -16.69 23.31
N PHE A 53 13.36 -16.59 22.72
CA PHE A 53 12.51 -15.41 22.73
C PHE A 53 11.40 -15.63 23.76
N PRO A 54 11.55 -15.12 24.99
CA PRO A 54 10.60 -15.42 26.05
C PRO A 54 9.29 -14.66 25.85
N ASN A 55 8.16 -15.35 26.08
CA ASN A 55 6.83 -14.76 26.26
C ASN A 55 6.45 -13.72 25.20
N LEU A 56 6.40 -14.13 23.92
CA LEU A 56 5.88 -13.26 22.86
C LEU A 56 4.46 -12.80 23.20
N ALA A 57 4.08 -11.58 22.81
CA ALA A 57 2.78 -11.02 23.14
C ALA A 57 1.61 -11.92 22.65
N SER A 58 0.50 -11.95 23.38
CA SER A 58 -0.73 -12.63 22.94
C SER A 58 -1.59 -11.71 22.07
N GLY A 59 -2.31 -12.26 21.08
CA GLY A 59 -3.30 -11.53 20.26
C GLY A 59 -3.10 -11.74 18.77
N GLY A 60 -4.20 -11.81 17.99
CA GLY A 60 -4.30 -12.23 16.58
C GLY A 60 -3.42 -11.44 15.61
N THR A 61 -2.12 -11.68 15.67
CA THR A 61 -1.10 -10.99 14.88
C THR A 61 -0.14 -12.01 14.34
N VAL A 62 0.45 -11.70 13.20
CA VAL A 62 1.42 -12.58 12.57
C VAL A 62 2.80 -12.25 13.09
N TYR A 63 3.60 -13.28 13.32
CA TYR A 63 4.98 -13.14 13.76
C TYR A 63 5.91 -13.47 12.60
N ARG A 64 6.94 -12.66 12.38
CA ARG A 64 7.99 -12.95 11.42
C ARG A 64 9.32 -13.08 12.12
N LEU A 65 10.00 -14.20 11.89
CA LEU A 65 11.40 -14.36 12.22
C LEU A 65 12.22 -13.73 11.09
N LYS A 66 13.13 -12.83 11.45
CA LYS A 66 14.15 -12.23 10.57
C LYS A 66 15.52 -12.69 11.05
N LEU A 67 16.32 -13.21 10.14
CA LEU A 67 17.70 -13.63 10.38
C LEU A 67 18.59 -12.99 9.32
N GLN A 68 19.49 -12.10 9.72
CA GLN A 68 20.61 -11.64 8.90
C GLN A 68 21.81 -12.51 9.26
N ALA A 69 22.26 -13.31 8.31
CA ALA A 69 23.33 -14.26 8.51
C ALA A 69 24.02 -14.60 7.20
N TYR A 70 25.30 -14.94 7.28
CA TYR A 70 26.08 -15.50 6.19
C TYR A 70 27.03 -16.56 6.77
N HIS A 71 27.52 -17.47 5.94
CA HIS A 71 28.47 -18.49 6.36
C HIS A 71 29.79 -18.37 5.63
N SER A 72 30.86 -18.92 6.21
CA SER A 72 32.16 -19.02 5.55
C SER A 72 32.02 -19.81 4.25
N SER A 73 32.61 -19.33 3.16
CA SER A 73 32.73 -20.12 1.93
C SER A 73 33.77 -21.23 2.14
N ASN A 74 33.36 -22.49 2.11
CA ASN A 74 34.30 -23.58 1.85
C ASN A 74 33.79 -24.47 0.70
N LEU A 75 34.59 -25.48 0.33
CA LEU A 75 34.38 -26.27 -0.90
C LEU A 75 33.25 -27.31 -0.80
N GLU A 76 32.54 -27.43 0.33
CA GLU A 76 31.80 -28.66 0.67
C GLU A 76 30.27 -28.53 0.74
N GLY A 77 29.70 -27.32 0.66
CA GLY A 77 28.24 -27.13 0.64
C GLY A 77 27.68 -27.06 2.05
N ASP A 78 27.79 -25.86 2.63
CA ASP A 78 27.76 -25.63 4.09
C ASP A 78 26.46 -24.94 4.50
N ASP A 79 25.36 -25.46 4.00
CA ASP A 79 24.03 -24.91 4.25
C ASP A 79 23.65 -25.11 5.74
N PHE A 80 23.45 -24.00 6.47
CA PHE A 80 22.99 -24.03 7.86
C PHE A 80 21.46 -23.98 7.92
N ASP A 81 20.82 -25.05 8.41
CA ASP A 81 19.37 -25.08 8.59
C ASP A 81 18.97 -24.47 9.94
N VAL A 82 18.05 -23.51 9.90
CA VAL A 82 17.46 -22.83 11.05
C VAL A 82 16.12 -23.51 11.39
N TYR A 83 15.86 -23.73 12.66
CA TYR A 83 14.66 -24.37 13.19
C TYR A 83 14.03 -23.54 14.31
N TYR A 84 12.73 -23.68 14.50
CA TYR A 84 12.01 -23.15 15.67
C TYR A 84 11.28 -24.23 16.45
N SER A 85 11.01 -23.97 17.74
CA SER A 85 10.23 -24.82 18.63
C SER A 85 9.48 -23.99 19.68
N LEU A 86 8.36 -24.50 20.18
CA LEU A 86 7.61 -23.91 21.30
C LEU A 86 7.82 -24.66 22.63
N ASP A 87 8.31 -25.90 22.57
CA ASP A 87 8.48 -26.79 23.73
C ASP A 87 9.95 -27.19 23.96
N ASP A 88 10.86 -26.76 23.08
CA ASP A 88 12.26 -27.17 23.06
C ASP A 88 12.46 -28.68 22.85
N GLN A 89 11.47 -29.38 22.31
CA GLN A 89 11.52 -30.82 22.02
C GLN A 89 11.30 -31.09 20.54
N VAL A 90 10.24 -30.50 19.98
CA VAL A 90 9.87 -30.66 18.57
C VAL A 90 10.30 -29.42 17.80
N TYR A 91 11.21 -29.60 16.84
CA TYR A 91 11.76 -28.54 16.02
C TYR A 91 11.23 -28.60 14.58
N HIS A 92 10.86 -27.44 14.05
CA HIS A 92 10.36 -27.27 12.70
C HIS A 92 11.31 -26.38 11.91
N ARG A 93 11.68 -26.80 10.70
CA ARG A 93 12.60 -26.03 9.86
C ARG A 93 11.96 -24.71 9.41
N VAL A 94 12.76 -23.65 9.45
CA VAL A 94 12.41 -22.26 9.12
C VAL A 94 13.02 -21.89 7.77
N VAL A 95 14.36 -21.93 7.68
CA VAL A 95 15.12 -21.45 6.51
C VAL A 95 16.50 -22.10 6.50
N THR A 96 17.14 -22.11 5.33
CA THR A 96 18.53 -22.52 5.13
C THR A 96 19.36 -21.27 4.84
N VAL A 97 20.44 -21.04 5.58
CA VAL A 97 21.38 -19.94 5.31
C VAL A 97 22.36 -20.40 4.24
N THR A 98 22.31 -19.74 3.09
CA THR A 98 23.06 -20.06 1.87
C THR A 98 24.01 -18.94 1.44
N ASN A 99 23.93 -17.78 2.09
CA ASN A 99 24.74 -16.61 1.74
C ASN A 99 26.16 -16.81 2.26
N THR A 100 27.15 -16.59 1.41
CA THR A 100 28.57 -16.64 1.79
C THR A 100 29.22 -15.27 1.97
N LEU A 101 28.47 -14.21 1.65
CA LEU A 101 28.88 -12.82 1.76
C LEU A 101 27.97 -12.10 2.75
N ASP A 102 28.57 -11.16 3.48
CA ASP A 102 27.84 -10.21 4.31
C ASP A 102 27.18 -9.15 3.41
N GLU A 103 25.93 -9.41 3.03
CA GLU A 103 25.17 -8.58 2.07
C GLU A 103 23.99 -7.83 2.72
N ASP A 104 24.00 -7.62 4.05
CA ASP A 104 22.90 -6.95 4.78
C ASP A 104 21.49 -7.50 4.47
N THR A 105 21.42 -8.76 4.03
CA THR A 105 20.19 -9.38 3.54
C THR A 105 19.58 -10.28 4.61
N TYR A 106 18.26 -10.17 4.77
CA TYR A 106 17.53 -10.95 5.75
C TYR A 106 16.84 -12.16 5.13
N TYR A 107 17.05 -13.32 5.74
CA TYR A 107 16.11 -14.43 5.69
C TYR A 107 14.88 -14.10 6.52
N ALA A 108 13.70 -14.38 5.98
CA ALA A 108 12.43 -14.10 6.64
C ALA A 108 11.49 -15.31 6.61
N TYR A 109 10.83 -15.58 7.73
CA TYR A 109 9.85 -16.66 7.84
C TYR A 109 8.64 -16.25 8.68
N ILE A 110 7.45 -16.57 8.20
CA ILE A 110 6.21 -16.34 8.95
C ILE A 110 5.97 -17.48 9.93
N LEU A 111 6.06 -17.17 11.22
CA LEU A 111 5.78 -18.09 12.30
C LEU A 111 4.27 -18.32 12.45
N PRO A 112 3.84 -19.52 12.86
CA PRO A 112 2.43 -19.79 13.10
C PRO A 112 1.89 -18.93 14.23
N SER A 113 0.59 -18.60 14.21
CA SER A 113 -0.05 -17.78 15.25
C SER A 113 0.06 -18.36 16.66
N SER A 114 0.32 -19.68 16.79
CA SER A 114 0.55 -20.37 18.06
C SER A 114 1.79 -19.89 18.82
N VAL A 115 2.71 -19.17 18.18
CA VAL A 115 3.87 -18.60 18.89
C VAL A 115 3.48 -17.44 19.82
N GLY A 116 2.34 -16.79 19.57
CA GLY A 116 1.85 -15.71 20.43
C GLY A 116 1.50 -16.22 21.83
N GLY A 117 1.97 -15.53 22.87
CA GLY A 117 1.82 -15.92 24.27
C GLY A 117 2.82 -16.98 24.76
N ASN A 118 3.70 -17.49 23.89
CA ASN A 118 4.64 -18.55 24.21
C ASN A 118 6.09 -18.07 24.11
N SER A 119 7.00 -18.85 24.71
CA SER A 119 8.43 -18.71 24.43
C SER A 119 8.76 -19.46 23.14
N VAL A 120 9.58 -18.85 22.28
CA VAL A 120 10.05 -19.46 21.03
C VAL A 120 11.53 -19.77 21.14
N TYR A 121 11.89 -21.00 20.78
CA TYR A 121 13.26 -21.48 20.77
C TYR A 121 13.74 -21.59 19.34
N ILE A 122 14.85 -20.94 19.00
CA ILE A 122 15.47 -21.01 17.68
C ILE A 122 16.76 -21.82 17.78
N LYS A 123 16.94 -22.76 16.87
CA LYS A 123 18.15 -23.59 16.74
C LYS A 123 18.71 -23.49 15.35
N VAL A 124 20.02 -23.65 15.22
CA VAL A 124 20.69 -23.78 13.92
C VAL A 124 21.48 -25.08 13.90
N LEU A 125 21.40 -25.80 12.79
CA LEU A 125 22.10 -27.05 12.55
C LEU A 125 22.93 -26.94 11.27
N ASP A 126 24.18 -27.36 11.40
CA ASP A 126 25.08 -27.63 10.29
C ASP A 126 24.74 -29.02 9.71
N LEU A 127 24.46 -29.08 8.41
CA LEU A 127 24.01 -30.29 7.72
C LEU A 127 25.07 -30.92 6.83
N SER A 128 26.27 -30.34 6.72
CA SER A 128 27.33 -30.90 5.90
C SER A 128 27.88 -32.17 6.57
N TRP A 129 27.78 -33.31 5.89
CA TRP A 129 28.40 -34.57 6.30
C TRP A 129 29.19 -35.11 5.12
N THR A 130 30.46 -34.72 5.06
CA THR A 130 31.43 -35.37 4.19
C THR A 130 32.50 -36.00 5.07
N ASN A 131 32.69 -37.32 4.95
CA ASN A 131 33.61 -38.04 5.82
C ASN A 131 35.07 -37.72 5.45
N GLY A 132 35.88 -37.29 6.42
CA GLY A 132 37.32 -36.99 6.24
C GLY A 132 37.67 -35.50 6.13
N THR A 133 36.76 -34.61 6.51
CA THR A 133 36.91 -33.15 6.38
C THR A 133 37.38 -32.55 7.70
N THR A 134 38.22 -31.52 7.61
CA THR A 134 38.85 -30.88 8.78
C THR A 134 38.76 -29.36 8.75
N GLU A 135 38.03 -28.82 7.76
CA GLU A 135 37.78 -27.39 7.64
C GLU A 135 36.59 -27.00 8.53
N LEU A 136 36.67 -25.84 9.17
CA LEU A 136 35.66 -25.36 10.11
C LEU A 136 34.55 -24.63 9.36
N ASP A 137 33.30 -25.04 9.59
CA ASP A 137 32.13 -24.26 9.19
C ASP A 137 31.87 -23.14 10.20
N THR A 138 31.70 -21.92 9.69
CA THR A 138 31.37 -20.75 10.51
C THR A 138 30.11 -20.09 10.00
N LEU A 139 29.11 -19.98 10.86
CA LEU A 139 27.96 -19.11 10.65
C LEU A 139 28.18 -17.79 11.38
N HIS A 140 27.98 -16.69 10.66
CA HIS A 140 27.90 -15.33 11.16
C HIS A 140 26.44 -14.91 11.23
N VAL A 141 26.04 -14.35 12.37
CA VAL A 141 24.68 -13.84 12.58
C VAL A 141 24.77 -12.42 13.13
N ASP A 142 24.29 -11.46 12.34
CA ASP A 142 24.30 -10.03 12.68
C ASP A 142 22.99 -9.64 13.37
N HIS A 143 21.87 -10.21 12.91
CA HIS A 143 20.56 -9.91 13.49
C HIS A 143 19.65 -11.14 13.52
N LEU A 144 19.05 -11.43 14.67
CA LEU A 144 17.96 -12.41 14.80
C LEU A 144 16.80 -11.79 15.59
N VAL A 145 15.68 -11.55 14.93
CA VAL A 145 14.54 -10.83 15.50
C VAL A 145 13.24 -11.57 15.22
N ILE A 146 12.33 -11.64 16.19
CA ILE A 146 10.93 -11.98 15.95
C ILE A 146 10.10 -10.71 16.06
N GLU A 147 9.61 -10.24 14.92
CA GLU A 147 8.76 -9.04 14.83
C GLU A 147 7.28 -9.41 14.75
N ARG A 148 6.45 -8.54 15.32
CA ARG A 148 5.00 -8.62 15.24
C ARG A 148 4.55 -7.80 14.02
N ILE A 149 3.80 -8.45 13.12
CA ILE A 149 3.29 -7.88 11.87
C ILE A 149 1.76 -7.91 11.88
N THR A 150 1.17 -6.73 11.74
CA THR A 150 -0.25 -6.60 11.45
C THR A 150 -0.47 -6.95 9.97
N ILE A 151 -1.11 -8.09 9.72
CA ILE A 151 -1.67 -8.35 8.39
C ILE A 151 -2.98 -7.57 8.30
N ILE A 152 -2.98 -6.51 7.52
CA ILE A 152 -4.21 -5.84 7.11
C ILE A 152 -4.78 -6.71 5.98
N THR A 153 -5.75 -7.56 6.29
CA THR A 153 -6.56 -8.18 5.25
C THR A 153 -7.45 -7.09 4.67
N PRO A 154 -7.30 -6.70 3.39
CA PRO A 154 -8.20 -5.71 2.82
C PRO A 154 -9.61 -6.26 2.88
N SER A 155 -10.49 -5.58 3.63
CA SER A 155 -11.91 -5.83 3.58
C SER A 155 -12.47 -5.10 2.36
N SER A 156 -13.08 -5.83 1.43
CA SER A 156 -13.82 -5.22 0.33
C SER A 156 -15.28 -5.01 0.77
N PHE A 157 -15.75 -3.78 0.71
CA PHE A 157 -17.18 -3.46 0.73
C PHE A 157 -17.68 -3.29 -0.70
N SER A 158 -18.93 -3.67 -0.98
CA SER A 158 -19.55 -3.51 -2.30
C SER A 158 -20.87 -2.76 -2.12
N TYR A 159 -20.98 -1.61 -2.79
CA TYR A 159 -22.23 -0.86 -2.92
C TYR A 159 -22.75 -1.04 -4.34
N ASN A 160 -23.94 -1.62 -4.50
CA ASN A 160 -24.54 -1.82 -5.82
C ASN A 160 -25.45 -0.63 -6.15
N LEU A 161 -25.06 0.18 -7.13
CA LEU A 161 -25.82 1.34 -7.61
C LEU A 161 -27.03 0.94 -8.46
N GLY A 162 -27.10 -0.30 -8.94
CA GLY A 162 -28.17 -0.80 -9.79
C GLY A 162 -28.10 -0.34 -11.25
N ASP A 163 -26.98 0.26 -11.66
CA ASP A 163 -26.82 0.90 -12.96
C ASP A 163 -25.36 0.85 -13.46
N ASN A 164 -25.15 1.21 -14.72
CA ASN A 164 -23.82 1.40 -15.30
C ASN A 164 -23.19 2.69 -14.78
N VAL A 165 -21.94 2.57 -14.31
CA VAL A 165 -21.14 3.70 -13.82
C VAL A 165 -20.10 4.03 -14.88
N TYR A 166 -20.13 5.25 -15.42
CA TYR A 166 -19.19 5.71 -16.43
C TYR A 166 -17.99 6.46 -15.85
N SER A 167 -18.20 7.19 -14.75
CA SER A 167 -17.16 8.00 -14.13
C SER A 167 -17.33 8.09 -12.62
N ILE A 168 -16.22 8.31 -11.93
CA ILE A 168 -16.16 8.42 -10.47
C ILE A 168 -15.21 9.57 -10.10
N ALA A 169 -15.62 10.40 -9.15
CA ALA A 169 -14.76 11.36 -8.45
C ALA A 169 -14.93 11.21 -6.93
N VAL A 170 -13.91 11.62 -6.16
CA VAL A 170 -13.89 11.49 -4.69
C VAL A 170 -13.48 12.80 -4.03
N GLY A 171 -14.14 13.15 -2.94
CA GLY A 171 -13.97 14.41 -2.20
C GLY A 171 -14.86 14.44 -0.96
N ASP A 172 -14.66 15.40 -0.07
CA ASP A 172 -15.51 15.61 1.11
C ASP A 172 -16.76 16.41 0.68
N ILE A 173 -17.86 15.71 0.35
CA ILE A 173 -19.04 16.31 -0.30
C ILE A 173 -20.03 16.86 0.73
N ASP A 174 -20.07 16.30 1.94
CA ASP A 174 -20.95 16.80 3.01
C ASP A 174 -20.24 17.56 4.15
N GLY A 175 -18.94 17.80 3.99
CA GLY A 175 -18.14 18.67 4.86
C GLY A 175 -17.87 18.05 6.23
N ASP A 176 -18.03 16.75 6.39
CA ASP A 176 -17.82 16.04 7.66
C ASP A 176 -16.38 15.57 7.87
N GLY A 177 -15.52 15.71 6.85
CA GLY A 177 -14.11 15.36 6.86
C GLY A 177 -13.82 13.95 6.35
N ASP A 178 -14.84 13.17 6.03
CA ASP A 178 -14.71 11.84 5.43
C ASP A 178 -14.83 11.92 3.90
N ILE A 179 -14.04 11.12 3.18
CA ILE A 179 -14.06 11.15 1.71
C ILE A 179 -15.28 10.40 1.19
N ASP A 180 -16.07 11.11 0.40
CA ASP A 180 -17.26 10.66 -0.31
C ASP A 180 -16.96 10.32 -1.78
N ILE A 181 -17.99 9.84 -2.48
CA ILE A 181 -17.92 9.47 -3.89
C ILE A 181 -19.06 10.16 -4.66
N ALA A 182 -18.74 10.77 -5.81
CA ALA A 182 -19.69 11.11 -6.85
C ALA A 182 -19.52 10.15 -8.04
N ALA A 183 -20.61 9.60 -8.56
CA ALA A 183 -20.59 8.66 -9.68
C ALA A 183 -21.55 9.08 -10.79
N GLY A 184 -21.04 9.20 -12.02
CA GLY A 184 -21.85 9.46 -13.22
C GLY A 184 -22.49 8.18 -13.76
N LEU A 185 -23.81 8.21 -13.96
CA LEU A 185 -24.62 7.05 -14.32
C LEU A 185 -25.27 7.15 -15.70
N GLU A 186 -25.56 6.00 -16.31
CA GLU A 186 -26.38 5.86 -17.53
C GLU A 186 -27.84 6.31 -17.29
N SER A 187 -28.35 6.24 -16.05
CA SER A 187 -29.70 6.69 -15.68
C SER A 187 -29.95 8.19 -15.77
N ASN A 188 -29.01 8.98 -16.29
CA ASN A 188 -29.03 10.46 -16.28
C ASN A 188 -28.95 11.03 -14.86
N GLU A 189 -28.13 10.44 -14.00
CA GLU A 189 -27.98 10.86 -12.61
C GLU A 189 -26.51 10.92 -12.22
N VAL A 190 -26.16 11.84 -11.32
CA VAL A 190 -24.95 11.72 -10.50
C VAL A 190 -25.36 11.14 -9.16
N ALA A 191 -24.87 9.94 -8.83
CA ALA A 191 -25.06 9.37 -7.50
C ALA A 191 -24.00 9.91 -6.53
N ILE A 192 -24.44 10.56 -5.46
CA ILE A 192 -23.60 10.99 -4.35
C ILE A 192 -23.68 9.94 -3.26
N LEU A 193 -22.57 9.24 -3.02
CA LEU A 193 -22.41 8.26 -1.97
C LEU A 193 -21.57 8.86 -0.85
N ARG A 194 -22.25 9.24 0.24
CA ARG A 194 -21.61 9.83 1.42
C ARG A 194 -21.17 8.75 2.40
N ASN A 195 -19.92 8.81 2.84
CA ASN A 195 -19.25 7.83 3.68
C ASN A 195 -19.35 8.21 5.15
N GLY A 196 -19.86 7.33 6.00
CA GLY A 196 -19.85 7.54 7.45
C GLY A 196 -18.48 7.29 8.12
N GLY A 197 -17.37 7.64 7.47
CA GLY A 197 -15.99 7.59 7.97
C GLY A 197 -15.30 6.25 8.12
N THR A 198 -16.00 5.14 7.88
CA THR A 198 -15.41 3.79 8.00
C THR A 198 -15.21 3.09 6.66
N GLY A 199 -15.66 3.68 5.55
CA GLY A 199 -15.66 3.07 4.21
C GLY A 199 -16.66 1.91 4.07
N THR A 200 -17.48 1.64 5.09
CA THR A 200 -18.43 0.51 5.14
C THR A 200 -19.88 0.94 5.33
N SER A 201 -20.12 2.21 5.63
CA SER A 201 -21.46 2.77 5.78
C SER A 201 -21.61 3.91 4.78
N TRP A 202 -22.60 3.79 3.90
CA TRP A 202 -22.79 4.71 2.79
C TRP A 202 -24.25 5.14 2.72
N SER A 203 -24.48 6.42 2.48
CA SER A 203 -25.81 6.97 2.18
C SER A 203 -25.83 7.57 0.79
N ARG A 204 -26.92 7.36 0.04
CA ARG A 204 -27.05 7.80 -1.36
C ARG A 204 -27.98 9.00 -1.47
N ASN A 205 -27.55 10.03 -2.19
CA ASN A 205 -28.36 11.17 -2.62
C ASN A 205 -28.06 11.44 -4.10
N ASP A 206 -29.06 11.48 -4.96
CA ASP A 206 -28.82 11.58 -6.41
C ASP A 206 -29.13 12.99 -6.91
N ILE A 207 -28.32 13.44 -7.85
CA ILE A 207 -28.53 14.66 -8.62
C ILE A 207 -29.09 14.24 -9.98
N ALA A 208 -30.29 14.70 -10.31
CA ALA A 208 -30.88 14.45 -11.62
C ALA A 208 -30.18 15.30 -12.71
N SER A 209 -29.85 14.66 -13.83
CA SER A 209 -29.31 15.26 -15.05
C SER A 209 -30.27 15.02 -16.23
N SER A 210 -29.93 15.51 -17.42
CA SER A 210 -30.75 15.39 -18.64
C SER A 210 -30.24 14.38 -19.67
N GLY A 211 -29.08 13.78 -19.43
CA GLY A 211 -28.39 12.83 -20.31
C GLY A 211 -27.47 11.93 -19.48
N ASP A 212 -27.08 10.79 -20.05
CA ASP A 212 -26.10 9.86 -19.48
C ASP A 212 -24.90 10.66 -18.99
N VAL A 213 -24.53 10.50 -17.72
CA VAL A 213 -23.43 11.25 -17.13
C VAL A 213 -22.13 10.48 -17.39
N LEU A 214 -21.38 10.92 -18.38
CA LEU A 214 -20.18 10.25 -18.87
C LEU A 214 -18.92 10.63 -18.10
N SER A 215 -18.88 11.83 -17.53
CA SER A 215 -17.75 12.33 -16.73
C SER A 215 -18.23 13.17 -15.55
N VAL A 216 -17.52 13.05 -14.42
CA VAL A 216 -17.77 13.87 -13.22
C VAL A 216 -16.47 14.41 -12.67
N GLY A 217 -16.51 15.61 -12.08
CA GLY A 217 -15.41 16.23 -11.36
C GLY A 217 -15.91 17.00 -10.16
N LEU A 218 -15.02 17.25 -9.19
CA LEU A 218 -15.35 17.92 -7.93
C LEU A 218 -14.50 19.18 -7.76
N GLY A 219 -15.05 20.21 -7.13
CA GLY A 219 -14.36 21.46 -6.86
C GLY A 219 -15.28 22.44 -6.14
N ASP A 220 -14.72 23.48 -5.54
CA ASP A 220 -15.48 24.63 -5.03
C ASP A 220 -15.64 25.63 -6.19
N PHE A 221 -16.79 25.62 -6.86
CA PHE A 221 -17.00 26.37 -8.10
C PHE A 221 -17.63 27.74 -7.86
N ASP A 222 -18.25 27.97 -6.71
CA ASP A 222 -18.83 29.27 -6.34
C ASP A 222 -18.09 29.99 -5.19
N GLY A 223 -17.08 29.37 -4.61
CA GLY A 223 -16.15 29.96 -3.65
C GLY A 223 -16.71 30.04 -2.24
N ASP A 224 -17.74 29.24 -1.93
CA ASP A 224 -18.35 29.20 -0.60
C ASP A 224 -17.67 28.22 0.37
N GLY A 225 -16.74 27.40 -0.15
CA GLY A 225 -15.94 26.44 0.59
C GLY A 225 -16.55 25.03 0.64
N ASP A 226 -17.71 24.82 0.06
CA ASP A 226 -18.35 23.51 -0.05
C ASP A 226 -17.96 22.81 -1.38
N THR A 227 -17.92 21.48 -1.38
CA THR A 227 -17.61 20.72 -2.60
C THR A 227 -18.82 20.66 -3.53
N ASP A 228 -18.64 21.20 -4.73
CA ASP A 228 -19.59 21.15 -5.84
C ASP A 228 -19.25 20.04 -6.84
N VAL A 229 -20.13 19.81 -7.82
CA VAL A 229 -20.00 18.76 -8.83
C VAL A 229 -20.09 19.33 -10.24
N ALA A 230 -19.09 19.05 -11.09
CA ALA A 230 -19.19 19.22 -12.54
C ALA A 230 -19.58 17.89 -13.18
N ALA A 231 -20.46 17.91 -14.18
CA ALA A 231 -20.90 16.72 -14.89
C ALA A 231 -20.96 16.95 -16.40
N GLY A 232 -20.20 16.15 -17.14
CA GLY A 232 -20.25 16.07 -18.58
C GLY A 232 -21.15 14.92 -19.03
N THR A 233 -22.00 15.18 -20.03
CA THR A 233 -23.03 14.23 -20.45
C THR A 233 -22.89 13.80 -21.90
N GLY A 234 -23.52 12.66 -22.23
CA GLY A 234 -23.68 12.14 -23.59
C GLY A 234 -24.85 12.77 -24.37
N ASN A 235 -25.40 13.87 -23.86
CA ASN A 235 -26.30 14.74 -24.62
C ASN A 235 -25.65 16.09 -24.91
N GLU A 236 -24.31 16.10 -24.95
CA GLU A 236 -23.48 17.25 -25.32
C GLU A 236 -23.62 18.46 -24.39
N VAL A 237 -23.81 18.22 -23.08
CA VAL A 237 -23.98 19.29 -22.07
C VAL A 237 -22.94 19.18 -20.98
N LEU A 238 -22.38 20.34 -20.59
CA LEU A 238 -21.58 20.47 -19.38
C LEU A 238 -22.42 21.17 -18.29
N TYR A 239 -22.63 20.49 -17.18
CA TYR A 239 -23.32 20.99 -16.01
C TYR A 239 -22.36 21.30 -14.86
N VAL A 240 -22.71 22.30 -14.06
CA VAL A 240 -22.17 22.54 -12.72
C VAL A 240 -23.34 22.48 -11.73
N TYR A 241 -23.21 21.67 -10.70
CA TYR A 241 -24.17 21.51 -9.61
C TYR A 241 -23.56 22.05 -8.32
N ILE A 242 -24.15 23.14 -7.85
CA ILE A 242 -23.73 23.83 -6.62
C ILE A 242 -24.38 23.18 -5.41
N ASN A 243 -23.56 22.77 -4.44
CA ASN A 243 -23.97 22.16 -3.18
C ASN A 243 -24.53 23.21 -2.22
N SER A 244 -25.76 23.65 -2.48
CA SER A 244 -26.36 24.85 -1.87
C SER A 244 -26.56 24.79 -0.35
N ASN A 245 -26.25 23.65 0.29
CA ASN A 245 -26.33 23.50 1.73
C ASN A 245 -25.07 22.90 2.38
N GLY A 246 -24.00 22.69 1.61
CA GLY A 246 -22.74 22.08 2.05
C GLY A 246 -22.84 20.64 2.53
N ALA A 247 -24.03 20.02 2.46
CA ALA A 247 -24.31 18.71 3.05
C ALA A 247 -24.51 17.62 1.98
N GLY A 248 -24.28 17.95 0.70
CA GLY A 248 -24.40 17.02 -0.42
C GLY A 248 -25.83 16.55 -0.66
N THR A 249 -26.84 17.34 -0.26
CA THR A 249 -28.26 16.94 -0.28
C THR A 249 -29.19 17.93 -0.95
N SER A 250 -28.72 19.13 -1.29
CA SER A 250 -29.49 20.15 -2.00
C SER A 250 -28.62 20.78 -3.06
N TRP A 251 -29.05 20.68 -4.31
CA TRP A 251 -28.22 21.05 -5.46
C TRP A 251 -28.93 22.08 -6.34
N SER A 252 -28.19 23.10 -6.76
CA SER A 252 -28.62 24.05 -7.78
C SER A 252 -27.84 23.78 -9.06
N SER A 253 -28.54 23.58 -10.18
CA SER A 253 -27.89 23.29 -11.45
C SER A 253 -27.66 24.53 -12.30
N ILE A 254 -26.50 24.58 -12.93
CA ILE A 254 -26.08 25.55 -13.93
C ILE A 254 -25.74 24.75 -15.18
N THR A 255 -26.40 25.05 -16.29
CA THR A 255 -25.95 24.59 -17.60
C THR A 255 -24.83 25.51 -18.05
N LEU A 256 -23.60 25.01 -18.05
CA LEU A 256 -22.43 25.80 -18.42
C LEU A 256 -22.38 26.00 -19.93
N GLU A 257 -22.53 24.91 -20.69
CA GLU A 257 -22.61 24.96 -22.15
C GLU A 257 -23.33 23.73 -22.73
N GLN A 258 -23.85 23.85 -23.95
CA GLN A 258 -24.55 22.82 -24.73
C GLN A 258 -23.98 22.76 -26.16
N ASP A 259 -24.28 21.67 -26.88
CA ASP A 259 -23.87 21.44 -28.28
C ASP A 259 -22.34 21.43 -28.45
N ILE A 260 -21.62 20.82 -27.50
CA ILE A 260 -20.14 20.78 -27.44
C ILE A 260 -19.53 19.42 -27.82
N GLY A 261 -20.35 18.43 -28.17
CA GLY A 261 -19.97 17.01 -28.29
C GLY A 261 -20.08 16.27 -26.95
N ASP A 262 -20.08 14.94 -26.99
CA ASP A 262 -20.20 14.11 -25.79
C ASP A 262 -18.99 14.34 -24.88
N VAL A 263 -19.26 14.66 -23.62
CA VAL A 263 -18.20 15.04 -22.67
C VAL A 263 -17.65 13.78 -21.99
N LEU A 264 -16.70 13.13 -22.65
CA LEU A 264 -16.15 11.82 -22.25
C LEU A 264 -15.25 11.88 -21.02
N THR A 265 -14.57 12.99 -20.80
CA THR A 265 -13.65 13.16 -19.67
C THR A 265 -13.61 14.61 -19.20
N LEU A 266 -13.35 14.78 -17.91
CA LEU A 266 -13.34 16.08 -17.25
C LEU A 266 -12.29 16.07 -16.14
N ALA A 267 -11.57 17.18 -15.97
CA ALA A 267 -10.70 17.42 -14.82
C ALA A 267 -10.96 18.83 -14.27
N THR A 268 -10.72 18.99 -12.97
CA THR A 268 -10.96 20.23 -12.23
C THR A 268 -9.69 20.66 -11.51
N GLY A 269 -9.50 21.98 -11.37
CA GLY A 269 -8.39 22.56 -10.63
C GLY A 269 -8.19 24.02 -10.98
N ASP A 270 -7.48 24.76 -10.13
CA ASP A 270 -7.04 26.12 -10.43
C ASP A 270 -5.89 26.09 -11.45
N VAL A 271 -6.24 26.23 -12.74
CA VAL A 271 -5.31 26.06 -13.86
C VAL A 271 -4.51 27.34 -14.11
N ASN A 272 -5.13 28.50 -13.93
CA ASN A 272 -4.51 29.80 -14.17
C ASN A 272 -3.84 30.41 -12.91
N GLY A 273 -4.06 29.85 -11.73
CA GLY A 273 -3.51 30.31 -10.45
C GLY A 273 -4.26 31.50 -9.85
N ASP A 274 -5.52 31.72 -10.20
CA ASP A 274 -6.33 32.85 -9.73
C ASP A 274 -7.11 32.56 -8.42
N GLY A 275 -7.08 31.30 -7.98
CA GLY A 275 -7.71 30.82 -6.75
C GLY A 275 -9.13 30.29 -6.93
N TRP A 276 -9.66 30.26 -8.15
CA TRP A 276 -10.94 29.61 -8.47
C TRP A 276 -10.72 28.26 -9.13
N VAL A 277 -11.62 27.31 -8.89
CA VAL A 277 -11.53 26.01 -9.54
C VAL A 277 -12.06 26.11 -10.97
N ASP A 278 -11.20 25.80 -11.93
CA ASP A 278 -11.53 25.72 -13.35
C ASP A 278 -11.95 24.30 -13.76
N ILE A 279 -12.45 24.17 -15.00
CA ILE A 279 -12.83 22.91 -15.61
C ILE A 279 -12.14 22.73 -16.96
N VAL A 280 -11.55 21.57 -17.23
CA VAL A 280 -11.08 21.17 -18.55
C VAL A 280 -11.78 19.88 -18.96
N ILE A 281 -12.27 19.83 -20.20
CA ILE A 281 -12.97 18.65 -20.74
C ILE A 281 -12.34 18.15 -22.04
N GLY A 282 -12.54 16.86 -22.29
CA GLY A 282 -12.30 16.22 -23.58
C GLY A 282 -13.59 15.64 -24.14
N THR A 283 -13.81 15.81 -25.45
CA THR A 283 -15.04 15.37 -26.12
C THR A 283 -14.83 14.23 -27.11
N ASP A 284 -15.90 13.55 -27.51
CA ASP A 284 -15.91 12.53 -28.57
C ASP A 284 -15.54 13.08 -29.95
N GLU A 285 -15.76 14.38 -30.16
CA GLU A 285 -15.30 15.09 -31.36
C GLU A 285 -13.78 15.33 -31.40
N GLY A 286 -13.07 15.00 -30.31
CA GLY A 286 -11.63 15.19 -30.17
C GLY A 286 -11.24 16.64 -29.84
N ASN A 287 -12.16 17.42 -29.27
CA ASN A 287 -11.90 18.78 -28.81
C ASN A 287 -11.46 18.78 -27.34
N VAL A 288 -10.57 19.70 -26.98
CA VAL A 288 -10.24 20.03 -25.59
C VAL A 288 -10.69 21.46 -25.30
N TYR A 289 -11.64 21.60 -24.37
CA TYR A 289 -12.13 22.89 -23.92
C TYR A 289 -11.68 23.16 -22.49
N TYR A 290 -11.23 24.38 -22.24
CA TYR A 290 -10.94 24.92 -20.92
C TYR A 290 -12.00 25.95 -20.57
N TYR A 291 -12.58 25.84 -19.39
CA TYR A 291 -13.56 26.75 -18.82
C TYR A 291 -12.91 27.40 -17.60
N GLU A 292 -12.50 28.65 -17.79
CA GLU A 292 -11.97 29.50 -16.73
C GLU A 292 -13.10 29.99 -15.83
N ASN A 293 -12.95 29.80 -14.53
CA ASN A 293 -13.89 30.30 -13.53
C ASN A 293 -13.38 31.64 -12.97
N GLY A 294 -13.86 32.76 -13.51
CA GLY A 294 -13.48 34.09 -12.99
C GLY A 294 -14.19 34.49 -11.70
N GLY A 295 -14.83 33.56 -10.99
CA GLY A 295 -15.68 33.80 -9.82
C GLY A 295 -16.79 34.79 -10.12
N SER A 296 -16.72 35.98 -9.52
CA SER A 296 -17.69 37.07 -9.78
C SER A 296 -17.74 37.54 -11.24
N SER A 297 -16.69 37.27 -12.02
CA SER A 297 -16.64 37.60 -13.46
C SER A 297 -17.37 36.57 -14.33
N GLY A 298 -17.75 35.43 -13.75
CA GLY A 298 -18.40 34.33 -14.44
C GLY A 298 -17.41 33.43 -15.19
N TRP A 299 -17.98 32.53 -16.00
CA TRP A 299 -17.24 31.52 -16.75
C TRP A 299 -16.86 31.99 -18.15
N GLU A 300 -15.64 31.67 -18.59
CA GLU A 300 -15.17 31.89 -19.95
C GLU A 300 -14.64 30.59 -20.56
N ARG A 301 -15.10 30.24 -21.77
CA ARG A 301 -14.53 29.11 -22.52
C ARG A 301 -13.36 29.56 -23.38
N ILE A 302 -12.25 28.86 -23.23
CA ILE A 302 -11.06 28.91 -24.08
C ILE A 302 -10.88 27.55 -24.76
N GLU A 303 -10.83 27.56 -26.08
CA GLU A 303 -10.56 26.37 -26.88
C GLU A 303 -9.03 26.13 -26.91
N ILE A 304 -8.57 25.01 -26.32
CA ILE A 304 -7.14 24.69 -26.25
C ILE A 304 -6.67 24.00 -27.53
N ASP A 305 -7.45 23.03 -28.00
CA ASP A 305 -7.20 22.32 -29.26
C ASP A 305 -8.53 21.87 -29.88
N SER A 306 -8.72 22.19 -31.16
CA SER A 306 -9.75 21.56 -31.98
C SER A 306 -9.08 20.74 -33.08
N LEU A 307 -9.20 19.42 -32.98
CA LEU A 307 -8.80 18.49 -34.05
C LEU A 307 -9.83 18.48 -35.20
N SER A 308 -10.52 19.59 -35.44
CA SER A 308 -11.56 19.66 -36.46
C SER A 308 -10.95 19.63 -37.88
N ARG A 309 -11.10 18.46 -38.52
CA ARG A 309 -10.97 18.15 -39.95
C ARG A 309 -9.56 18.06 -40.55
N ARG A 310 -8.97 16.86 -40.42
CA ARG A 310 -8.25 16.21 -41.54
C ARG A 310 -8.60 14.72 -41.65
N GLY A 311 -9.77 14.43 -42.22
CA GLY A 311 -10.11 13.15 -42.89
C GLY A 311 -9.49 11.88 -42.30
N GLY A 312 -9.94 11.48 -41.13
CA GLY A 312 -9.59 10.24 -40.44
C GLY A 312 -10.40 10.18 -39.15
N SER A 313 -10.81 9.00 -38.69
CA SER A 313 -11.60 8.80 -37.46
C SER A 313 -11.09 9.68 -36.33
N GLY A 314 -11.99 10.49 -35.73
CA GLY A 314 -11.69 11.31 -34.56
C GLY A 314 -11.04 10.47 -33.47
N ARG A 315 -10.12 11.07 -32.72
CA ARG A 315 -9.55 10.41 -31.55
C ARG A 315 -10.35 10.88 -30.36
N ASP A 316 -11.17 10.00 -29.84
CA ASP A 316 -11.88 10.18 -28.58
C ASP A 316 -10.87 10.48 -27.47
N ILE A 317 -11.12 11.52 -26.68
CA ILE A 317 -10.30 11.84 -25.51
C ILE A 317 -10.95 11.16 -24.31
N ASN A 318 -10.41 10.00 -23.96
CA ASN A 318 -11.00 9.13 -22.93
C ASN A 318 -10.54 9.45 -21.50
N GLU A 319 -9.43 10.18 -21.34
CA GLU A 319 -8.87 10.49 -20.03
C GLU A 319 -8.14 11.83 -20.07
N LEU A 320 -8.37 12.64 -19.04
CA LEU A 320 -7.69 13.90 -18.79
C LEU A 320 -7.26 13.93 -17.32
N ALA A 321 -6.06 14.44 -17.06
CA ALA A 321 -5.59 14.69 -15.71
C ALA A 321 -4.88 16.05 -15.67
N LEU A 322 -5.13 16.81 -14.60
CA LEU A 322 -4.39 18.02 -14.29
C LEU A 322 -3.33 17.71 -13.23
N GLY A 323 -2.14 18.28 -13.39
CA GLY A 323 -1.06 18.11 -12.44
C GLY A 323 0.13 19.00 -12.76
N ASP A 324 0.86 19.41 -11.72
CA ASP A 324 2.14 20.08 -11.86
C ASP A 324 3.21 19.05 -12.31
N VAL A 325 3.56 19.08 -13.59
CA VAL A 325 4.55 18.18 -14.19
C VAL A 325 5.99 18.70 -14.01
N ASP A 326 6.15 19.95 -13.54
CA ASP A 326 7.43 20.65 -13.46
C ASP A 326 8.13 20.50 -12.10
N ARG A 327 7.58 19.72 -11.16
CA ARG A 327 8.32 19.25 -9.97
C ARG A 327 9.29 18.12 -10.27
N GLY A 328 10.11 18.33 -11.30
CA GLY A 328 11.30 17.54 -11.58
C GLY A 328 12.53 18.14 -10.90
N ILE A 329 12.66 18.02 -9.57
CA ILE A 329 13.97 17.90 -8.90
C ILE A 329 13.82 16.98 -7.68
N LEU A 330 14.25 15.73 -7.82
CA LEU A 330 15.09 15.05 -6.83
C LEU A 330 16.50 14.96 -7.45
N PRO A 331 17.59 15.05 -6.67
CA PRO A 331 17.75 14.62 -5.28
C PRO A 331 17.86 15.75 -4.24
#